data_AF-A0A3D1GF74-F1
#
_entry.id   AF-A0A3D1GF74-F1
#
_cell.length_a   1.000
_cell.length_b   1.000
_cell.length_c   1.000
_cell.angle_alpha   90.00
_cell.angle_beta   90.00
_cell.angle_gamma   90.00
#
_symmetry.space_group_name_H-M   'P 1'
#
loop_
_entity.id
_entity.type
_entity.pdbx_description
1 polymer ?
#
loop_
_entity_poly.entity_id
_entity_poly.type
_entity_poly.pdbx_seq_one_letter_code
_entity_poly.pdbx_strand_id
1 'polypeptide(L)'
;AVYVDEFRRGYFPDSCPPSSHIVLNFPEEGDRQKVTMHWMDGGIQPERPEELEPNEIMGDGGNGVLMIGDKGTMMCSTYGRNPRLLPTSLNEVIAVPETISRVPEGHYHQWVNGCLAGYGEMKMSSGFETAGPLTESILMGNLAIRSYDYLEQVTETYTDDTGVEKSRVRDTFPGRNIQLLWDGPNMKITNFEPANQFVKREYRDGWSLGI
;
A
#
# COMPACT_ATOMS: atom_id res chain seq x y z
N ALA A 1 -13.27 11.69 -1.44
CA ALA A 1 -13.14 12.42 -2.72
C ALA A 1 -12.73 13.86 -2.41
N VAL A 2 -11.83 14.43 -3.20
CA VAL A 2 -11.42 15.83 -3.07
C VAL A 2 -12.46 16.72 -3.77
N TYR A 3 -12.91 17.78 -3.11
CA TYR A 3 -13.81 18.78 -3.68
C TYR A 3 -13.04 20.08 -3.91
N VAL A 4 -13.26 20.69 -5.06
CA VAL A 4 -12.65 21.98 -5.47
C VAL A 4 -13.62 23.14 -5.35
N ASP A 5 -14.90 22.86 -5.12
CA ASP A 5 -15.97 23.83 -4.88
C ASP A 5 -17.16 23.11 -4.21
N GLU A 6 -18.20 23.86 -3.85
CA GLU A 6 -19.45 23.33 -3.32
C GLU A 6 -20.05 22.27 -4.27
N PHE A 7 -20.12 21.02 -3.80
CA PHE A 7 -20.53 19.84 -4.57
C PHE A 7 -19.76 19.60 -5.89
N ARG A 8 -18.70 20.37 -6.16
CA ARG A 8 -17.84 20.20 -7.33
C ARG A 8 -16.64 19.36 -6.96
N ARG A 9 -16.69 18.11 -7.35
CA ARG A 9 -15.59 17.19 -7.16
C ARG A 9 -14.39 17.57 -8.05
N GLY A 10 -13.18 17.50 -7.50
CA GLY A 10 -11.95 17.53 -8.27
C GLY A 10 -11.69 16.19 -8.96
N TYR A 11 -11.23 16.24 -10.20
CA TYR A 11 -10.77 15.07 -10.95
C TYR A 11 -9.35 15.33 -11.44
N PHE A 12 -8.40 14.59 -10.86
CA PHE A 12 -6.96 14.78 -11.06
C PHE A 12 -6.30 13.42 -11.36
N PRO A 13 -6.59 12.79 -12.51
CA PRO A 13 -6.20 11.42 -12.80
C PRO A 13 -4.67 11.21 -12.88
N ASP A 14 -3.92 12.29 -13.09
CA ASP A 14 -2.47 12.28 -13.22
C ASP A 14 -1.73 12.68 -11.92
N SER A 15 -2.47 13.00 -10.85
CA SER A 15 -1.91 13.40 -9.55
C SER A 15 -2.04 12.28 -8.53
N CYS A 16 -1.14 12.26 -7.54
CA CYS A 16 -1.39 11.47 -6.33
C CYS A 16 -2.53 12.08 -5.51
N PRO A 17 -3.28 11.27 -4.73
CA PRO A 17 -4.27 11.82 -3.83
C PRO A 17 -3.57 12.60 -2.69
N PRO A 18 -4.20 13.65 -2.13
CA PRO A 18 -3.64 14.37 -0.99
C PRO A 18 -3.58 13.51 0.29
N SER A 19 -4.43 12.49 0.37
CA SER A 19 -4.46 11.48 1.44
C SER A 19 -5.09 10.19 0.91
N SER A 20 -4.68 9.06 1.47
CA SER A 20 -5.18 7.74 1.08
C SER A 20 -5.24 6.80 2.26
N HIS A 21 -6.22 5.90 2.24
CA HIS A 21 -6.26 4.74 3.11
C HIS A 21 -6.55 3.52 2.25
N ILE A 22 -5.60 2.59 2.22
CA ILE A 22 -5.74 1.30 1.54
C ILE A 22 -5.71 0.19 2.58
N VAL A 23 -6.42 -0.90 2.28
CA VAL A 23 -6.40 -2.12 3.10
C VAL A 23 -5.98 -3.28 2.21
N LEU A 24 -4.84 -3.89 2.54
CA LEU A 24 -4.34 -5.10 1.90
C LEU A 24 -4.65 -6.30 2.80
N ASN A 25 -5.30 -7.31 2.24
CA ASN A 25 -5.64 -8.54 2.96
C ASN A 25 -4.74 -9.66 2.45
N PHE A 26 -3.81 -10.10 3.28
CA PHE A 26 -2.95 -11.25 3.02
C PHE A 26 -3.61 -12.49 3.63
N PRO A 27 -3.94 -13.53 2.83
CA PRO A 27 -4.55 -14.74 3.33
C PRO A 27 -3.56 -15.56 4.17
N GLU A 28 -4.07 -16.56 4.88
CA GLU A 28 -3.22 -17.59 5.48
C GLU A 28 -2.53 -18.40 4.38
N GLU A 29 -1.24 -18.68 4.56
CA GLU A 29 -0.43 -19.45 3.61
C GLU A 29 0.61 -20.28 4.37
N GLY A 30 0.42 -21.60 4.40
CA GLY A 30 1.31 -22.50 5.14
C GLY A 30 1.30 -22.20 6.64
N ASP A 31 2.45 -21.76 7.17
CA ASP A 31 2.63 -21.33 8.56
C ASP A 31 2.36 -19.83 8.79
N ARG A 32 2.10 -19.06 7.71
CA ARG A 32 1.80 -17.63 7.78
C ARG A 32 0.33 -17.42 8.12
N GLN A 33 0.09 -16.64 9.17
CA GLN A 33 -1.25 -16.22 9.56
C GLN A 33 -1.79 -15.14 8.63
N LYS A 34 -3.13 -15.00 8.60
CA LYS A 34 -3.80 -13.89 7.91
C LYS A 34 -3.30 -12.57 8.46
N VAL A 35 -2.93 -11.64 7.57
CA VAL A 35 -2.56 -10.26 7.93
C VAL A 35 -3.46 -9.29 7.22
N THR A 36 -4.04 -8.35 7.97
CA THR A 36 -4.74 -7.20 7.40
C THR A 36 -3.87 -5.97 7.62
N MET A 37 -3.39 -5.40 6.52
CA MET A 37 -2.50 -4.24 6.53
C MET A 37 -3.30 -3.00 6.15
N HIS A 38 -3.41 -2.07 7.08
CA HIS A 38 -3.92 -0.73 6.82
C HIS A 38 -2.74 0.18 6.52
N TRP A 39 -2.73 0.80 5.35
CA TRP A 39 -1.75 1.82 4.98
C TRP A 39 -2.46 3.15 4.82
N MET A 40 -2.03 4.15 5.58
CA MET A 40 -2.69 5.43 5.75
C MET A 40 -1.70 6.56 5.51
N ASP A 41 -2.02 7.46 4.58
CA ASP A 41 -1.17 8.58 4.17
C ASP A 41 -1.93 9.92 4.26
N GLY A 42 -1.16 11.01 4.27
CA GLY A 42 -1.72 12.37 4.17
C GLY A 42 -2.47 12.82 5.42
N GLY A 43 -1.97 12.42 6.60
CA GLY A 43 -2.52 12.81 7.90
C GLY A 43 -3.62 11.91 8.44
N ILE A 44 -4.03 10.89 7.67
CA ILE A 44 -4.89 9.81 8.19
C ILE A 44 -4.04 8.96 9.15
N GLN A 45 -4.55 8.71 10.34
CA GLN A 45 -3.90 7.91 11.36
C GLN A 45 -4.88 6.87 11.93
N PRO A 46 -4.39 5.71 12.39
CA PRO A 46 -5.21 4.80 13.16
C PRO A 46 -5.59 5.44 14.50
N GLU A 47 -6.52 4.79 15.21
CA GLU A 47 -6.76 5.12 16.60
C GLU A 47 -5.47 4.98 17.43
N ARG A 48 -5.29 5.89 18.39
CA ARG A 48 -4.16 5.84 19.30
C ARG A 48 -4.31 4.59 20.19
N PRO A 49 -3.27 3.73 20.29
CA PRO A 49 -3.30 2.60 21.22
C PRO A 49 -3.59 3.05 22.65
N GLU A 50 -4.49 2.32 23.35
CA GLU A 50 -4.88 2.61 24.73
C GLU A 50 -3.70 2.46 25.71
N GLU A 51 -2.73 1.62 25.37
CA GLU A 51 -1.55 1.31 26.18
C GLU A 51 -0.47 2.41 26.12
N LEU A 52 -0.63 3.44 25.29
CA LEU A 52 0.25 4.60 25.28
C LEU A 52 -0.20 5.60 26.35
N GLU A 53 0.71 5.94 27.26
CA GLU A 53 0.47 6.95 28.28
C GLU A 53 0.14 8.31 27.64
N PRO A 54 -0.62 9.20 28.30
CA PRO A 54 -1.20 10.39 27.66
C PRO A 54 -0.20 11.31 26.92
N ASN A 55 1.04 11.38 27.38
CA ASN A 55 2.08 12.25 26.81
C ASN A 55 3.09 11.50 25.92
N GLU A 56 2.88 10.21 25.64
CA GLU A 56 3.79 9.46 24.78
C GLU A 56 3.54 9.72 23.29
N ILE A 57 4.62 9.88 22.54
CA ILE A 57 4.54 10.09 21.09
C ILE A 57 4.25 8.75 20.40
N MET A 58 3.13 8.70 19.66
CA MET A 58 2.82 7.59 18.77
C MET A 58 3.76 7.65 17.55
N GLY A 59 4.38 6.51 17.23
CA GLY A 59 5.35 6.40 16.14
C GLY A 59 6.54 7.33 16.35
N ASP A 60 6.68 8.34 15.48
CA ASP A 60 7.64 9.45 15.58
C ASP A 60 7.00 10.84 15.55
N GLY A 61 5.71 10.95 15.83
CA GLY A 61 4.97 12.23 15.87
C GLY A 61 4.32 12.62 14.55
N GLY A 62 4.40 11.75 13.54
CA GLY A 62 3.65 11.88 12.29
C GLY A 62 3.51 10.58 11.53
N ASN A 63 4.48 9.68 11.66
CA ASN A 63 4.54 8.40 10.96
C ASN A 63 4.85 7.27 11.94
N GLY A 64 4.60 6.03 11.51
CA GLY A 64 4.93 4.84 12.27
C GLY A 64 4.20 3.61 11.76
N VAL A 65 4.44 2.48 12.40
CA VAL A 65 3.74 1.23 12.16
C VAL A 65 3.27 0.66 13.50
N LEU A 66 2.03 0.20 13.52
CA LEU A 66 1.48 -0.62 14.59
C LEU A 66 1.38 -2.05 14.10
N MET A 67 1.95 -2.99 14.85
CA MET A 67 1.79 -4.43 14.64
C MET A 67 0.95 -4.94 15.81
N ILE A 68 -0.30 -5.28 15.54
CA ILE A 68 -1.28 -5.67 16.56
C ILE A 68 -1.36 -7.20 16.56
N GLY A 69 -0.96 -7.81 17.67
CA GLY A 69 -0.98 -9.26 17.87
C GLY A 69 -1.87 -9.68 19.04
N ASP A 70 -2.03 -10.99 19.20
CA ASP A 70 -2.77 -11.62 20.29
C ASP A 70 -2.15 -11.39 21.68
N LYS A 71 -0.83 -11.18 21.74
CA LYS A 71 -0.05 -10.95 22.97
C LYS A 71 0.21 -9.48 23.27
N GLY A 72 -0.27 -8.57 22.42
CA GLY A 72 -0.09 -7.13 22.56
C GLY A 72 0.34 -6.46 21.27
N THR A 73 0.59 -5.16 21.39
CA THR A 73 0.91 -4.28 20.26
C THR A 73 2.38 -3.92 20.26
N MET A 74 3.04 -4.04 19.10
CA MET A 74 4.35 -3.44 18.85
C MET A 74 4.17 -2.18 18.01
N MET A 75 4.93 -1.15 18.35
CA MET A 75 4.98 0.11 17.62
C MET A 75 6.40 0.38 17.15
N CYS A 76 6.58 0.82 15.92
CA CYS A 76 7.86 1.37 15.44
C CYS A 76 7.65 2.70 14.73
N SER A 77 8.70 3.53 14.73
CA SER A 77 8.78 4.77 13.98
C SER A 77 8.96 4.49 12.48
N THR A 78 9.03 5.54 11.66
CA THR A 78 9.26 5.42 10.21
C THR A 78 10.40 4.46 9.89
N TYR A 79 10.18 3.60 8.88
CA TYR A 79 11.15 2.59 8.40
C TYR A 79 11.55 1.53 9.45
N GLY A 80 10.65 1.20 10.38
CA GLY A 80 10.91 0.17 11.39
C GLY A 80 11.88 0.60 12.47
N ARG A 81 12.18 1.91 12.58
CA ARG A 81 13.09 2.45 13.60
C ARG A 81 12.45 2.40 14.97
N ASN A 82 13.28 2.33 16.01
CA ASN A 82 12.84 2.38 17.42
C ASN A 82 11.65 1.45 17.73
N PRO A 83 11.76 0.13 17.42
CA PRO A 83 10.70 -0.82 17.73
C PRO A 83 10.51 -0.92 19.24
N ARG A 84 9.26 -0.82 19.68
CA ARG A 84 8.86 -0.81 21.09
C ARG A 84 7.61 -1.66 21.28
N LEU A 85 7.56 -2.45 22.33
CA LEU A 85 6.32 -3.04 22.82
C LEU A 85 5.47 -1.97 23.51
N LEU A 86 4.15 -2.14 23.48
CA LEU A 86 3.20 -1.37 24.27
C LEU A 86 2.61 -2.24 25.39
N PRO A 87 2.46 -1.71 26.63
CA PRO A 87 2.93 -0.39 27.08
C PRO A 87 4.47 -0.27 27.04
N THR A 88 4.98 0.95 26.89
CA THR A 88 6.41 1.18 26.62
C THR A 88 7.34 0.74 27.75
N SER A 89 6.83 0.64 28.98
CA SER A 89 7.55 0.11 30.15
C SER A 89 8.03 -1.33 29.97
N LEU A 90 7.39 -2.14 29.10
CA LEU A 90 7.86 -3.49 28.78
C LEU A 90 9.26 -3.50 28.14
N ASN A 91 9.67 -2.39 27.53
CA ASN A 91 10.97 -2.30 26.87
C ASN A 91 12.13 -2.11 27.86
N GLU A 92 11.87 -1.79 29.12
CA GLU A 92 12.91 -1.65 30.15
C GLU A 92 13.52 -2.99 30.58
N VAL A 93 12.77 -4.08 30.38
CA VAL A 93 13.10 -5.42 30.87
C VAL A 93 13.31 -6.44 29.76
N ILE A 94 13.01 -6.08 28.50
CA ILE A 94 13.14 -6.99 27.37
C ILE A 94 14.56 -6.96 26.78
N ALA A 95 15.10 -8.14 26.50
CA ALA A 95 16.31 -8.31 25.72
C ALA A 95 16.00 -9.20 24.52
N VAL A 96 16.14 -8.65 23.31
CA VAL A 96 15.89 -9.39 22.06
C VAL A 96 17.24 -9.73 21.43
N PRO A 97 17.54 -11.02 21.16
CA PRO A 97 18.79 -11.40 20.53
C PRO A 97 18.88 -10.88 19.09
N GLU A 98 20.06 -10.45 18.68
CA GLU A 98 20.32 -10.11 17.28
C GLU A 98 20.46 -11.37 16.44
N THR A 99 19.48 -11.65 15.58
CA THR A 99 19.42 -12.87 14.77
C THR A 99 19.68 -12.64 13.29
N ILE A 100 19.69 -11.39 12.83
CA ILE A 100 19.83 -11.02 11.41
C ILE A 100 21.08 -10.17 11.24
N SER A 101 21.90 -10.49 10.24
CA SER A 101 23.11 -9.73 9.89
C SER A 101 22.79 -8.25 9.66
N ARG A 102 23.58 -7.37 10.25
CA ARG A 102 23.49 -5.92 10.07
C ARG A 102 24.42 -5.45 8.97
N VAL A 103 24.14 -4.27 8.43
CA VAL A 103 24.98 -3.59 7.42
C VAL A 103 25.51 -2.29 8.03
N PRO A 104 26.49 -2.37 8.94
CA PRO A 104 27.00 -1.20 9.66
C PRO A 104 27.62 -0.14 8.73
N GLU A 105 28.15 -0.57 7.58
CA GLU A 105 28.69 0.30 6.53
C GLU A 105 27.62 1.05 5.70
N GLY A 106 26.35 0.66 5.83
CA GLY A 106 25.24 1.16 5.02
C GLY A 106 25.03 0.43 3.68
N HIS A 107 23.80 0.49 3.17
CA HIS A 107 23.37 -0.27 1.99
C HIS A 107 24.13 0.10 0.70
N TYR A 108 24.56 1.35 0.54
CA TYR A 108 25.36 1.77 -0.61
C TYR A 108 26.73 1.09 -0.65
N HIS A 109 27.42 0.99 0.49
CA HIS A 109 28.72 0.35 0.54
C HIS A 109 28.61 -1.17 0.39
N GLN A 110 27.54 -1.76 0.95
CA GLN A 110 27.24 -3.18 0.74
C GLN A 110 27.05 -3.53 -0.74
N TRP A 111 26.41 -2.64 -1.52
CA TRP A 111 26.29 -2.82 -2.96
C TRP A 111 27.66 -2.85 -3.66
N VAL A 112 28.57 -1.93 -3.32
CA VAL A 112 29.94 -1.92 -3.85
C VAL A 112 30.67 -3.22 -3.48
N ASN A 113 30.56 -3.68 -2.23
CA ASN A 113 31.15 -4.93 -1.78
C ASN A 113 30.62 -6.13 -2.58
N GLY A 114 29.31 -6.16 -2.85
CA GLY A 114 28.69 -7.19 -3.70
C GLY A 114 29.23 -7.18 -5.14
N CYS A 115 29.39 -5.99 -5.73
CA CYS A 115 29.98 -5.86 -7.07
C CYS A 115 31.43 -6.35 -7.13
N LEU A 116 32.23 -6.05 -6.10
CA LEU A 116 33.63 -6.49 -6.01
C LEU A 116 33.77 -8.00 -5.74
N ALA A 117 32.86 -8.57 -4.96
CA ALA A 117 32.85 -10.01 -4.65
C ALA A 117 32.52 -10.87 -5.88
N GLY A 118 31.69 -10.35 -6.79
CA GLY A 118 31.21 -11.08 -7.97
C GLY A 118 29.77 -11.59 -7.82
N TYR A 119 29.15 -11.91 -8.96
CA TYR A 119 27.75 -12.31 -9.01
C TYR A 119 27.52 -13.63 -8.25
N GLY A 120 26.61 -13.61 -7.28
CA GLY A 120 26.25 -14.78 -6.46
C GLY A 120 27.18 -15.05 -5.27
N GLU A 121 28.30 -14.33 -5.17
CA GLU A 121 29.34 -14.60 -4.17
C GLU A 121 29.08 -13.92 -2.81
N MET A 122 28.16 -12.95 -2.76
CA MET A 122 27.81 -12.24 -1.54
C MET A 122 26.30 -12.10 -1.39
N LYS A 123 25.78 -12.48 -0.21
CA LYS A 123 24.38 -12.27 0.14
C LYS A 123 24.12 -10.79 0.47
N MET A 124 23.21 -10.17 -0.25
CA MET A 124 22.78 -8.79 -0.01
C MET A 124 21.73 -8.71 1.11
N SER A 125 21.64 -7.57 1.80
CA SER A 125 20.61 -7.36 2.84
C SER A 125 19.21 -7.09 2.27
N SER A 126 19.10 -6.71 0.99
CA SER A 126 17.85 -6.41 0.31
C SER A 126 17.89 -6.92 -1.14
N GLY A 127 17.97 -8.25 -1.29
CA GLY A 127 17.94 -8.90 -2.62
C GLY A 127 16.55 -8.86 -3.27
N PHE A 128 16.48 -9.21 -4.56
CA PHE A 128 15.23 -9.17 -5.34
C PHE A 128 14.16 -10.15 -4.85
N GLU A 129 14.56 -11.24 -4.20
CA GLU A 129 13.66 -12.18 -3.54
C GLU A 129 12.83 -11.54 -2.43
N THR A 130 13.34 -10.46 -1.83
CA THR A 130 12.62 -9.65 -0.83
C THR A 130 12.05 -8.39 -1.44
N ALA A 131 12.86 -7.64 -2.19
CA ALA A 131 12.48 -6.34 -2.74
C ALA A 131 11.39 -6.44 -3.82
N GLY A 132 11.36 -7.52 -4.60
CA GLY A 132 10.35 -7.76 -5.64
C GLY A 132 8.94 -7.88 -5.04
N PRO A 133 8.66 -8.90 -4.21
CA PRO A 133 7.34 -9.06 -3.58
C PRO A 133 6.91 -7.87 -2.71
N LEU A 134 7.87 -7.21 -2.04
CA LEU A 134 7.60 -5.97 -1.32
C LEU A 134 7.11 -4.86 -2.26
N THR A 135 7.80 -4.66 -3.38
CA THR A 135 7.42 -3.67 -4.39
C THR A 135 6.05 -4.00 -4.98
N GLU A 136 5.78 -5.26 -5.28
CA GLU A 136 4.47 -5.72 -5.76
C GLU A 136 3.35 -5.33 -4.78
N SER A 137 3.54 -5.61 -3.48
CA SER A 137 2.57 -5.28 -2.43
C SER A 137 2.26 -3.78 -2.37
N ILE A 138 3.27 -2.92 -2.49
CA ILE A 138 3.11 -1.45 -2.51
C ILE A 138 2.39 -1.00 -3.79
N LEU A 139 2.74 -1.57 -4.94
CA LEU A 139 2.10 -1.25 -6.22
C LEU A 139 0.62 -1.66 -6.24
N MET A 140 0.22 -2.72 -5.52
CA MET A 140 -1.19 -3.07 -5.37
C MET A 140 -2.00 -1.97 -4.66
N GLY A 141 -1.37 -1.23 -3.74
CA GLY A 141 -1.95 -0.04 -3.14
C GLY A 141 -2.26 1.06 -4.16
N ASN A 142 -1.27 1.40 -4.99
CA ASN A 142 -1.44 2.38 -6.07
C ASN A 142 -2.50 1.93 -7.08
N LEU A 143 -2.50 0.64 -7.43
CA LEU A 143 -3.49 0.05 -8.32
C LEU A 143 -4.92 0.20 -7.77
N ALA A 144 -5.12 -0.05 -6.48
CA ALA A 144 -6.41 0.15 -5.82
C ALA A 144 -6.85 1.62 -5.86
N ILE A 145 -5.94 2.56 -5.55
CA ILE A 145 -6.22 4.00 -5.61
C ILE A 145 -6.62 4.43 -7.03
N ARG A 146 -5.86 4.01 -8.05
CA ARG A 146 -6.17 4.36 -9.45
C ARG A 146 -7.48 3.74 -9.93
N SER A 147 -7.76 2.51 -9.49
CA SER A 147 -9.03 1.83 -9.82
C SER A 147 -10.23 2.53 -9.16
N TYR A 148 -10.08 3.02 -7.93
CA TYR A 148 -11.11 3.77 -7.21
C TYR A 148 -11.53 5.06 -7.94
N ASP A 149 -10.61 5.67 -8.68
CA ASP A 149 -10.86 6.88 -9.47
C ASP A 149 -11.00 6.63 -10.98
N TYR A 150 -11.07 5.36 -11.40
CA TYR A 150 -11.46 5.01 -12.76
C TYR A 150 -12.86 5.56 -13.05
N LEU A 151 -12.95 6.40 -14.08
CA LEU A 151 -14.16 7.10 -14.48
C LEU A 151 -14.72 6.44 -15.74
N GLU A 152 -16.02 6.19 -15.73
CA GLU A 152 -16.76 5.69 -16.89
C GLU A 152 -18.00 6.56 -17.12
N GLN A 153 -18.20 7.00 -18.36
CA GLN A 153 -19.38 7.76 -18.75
C GLN A 153 -20.48 6.81 -19.21
N VAL A 154 -21.59 6.81 -18.48
CA VAL A 154 -22.75 5.96 -18.79
C VAL A 154 -23.89 6.84 -19.29
N THR A 155 -24.54 6.42 -20.37
CA THR A 155 -25.78 7.04 -20.85
C THR A 155 -26.96 6.35 -20.18
N GLU A 156 -27.73 7.11 -19.41
CA GLU A 156 -28.93 6.65 -18.72
C GLU A 156 -30.15 7.25 -19.41
N THR A 157 -31.09 6.39 -19.80
CA THR A 157 -32.39 6.78 -20.32
C THR A 157 -33.42 6.78 -19.18
N TYR A 158 -34.22 7.83 -19.07
CA TYR A 158 -35.27 7.97 -18.08
C TYR A 158 -36.50 8.65 -18.69
N THR A 159 -37.69 8.34 -18.15
CA THR A 159 -38.92 9.05 -18.51
C THR A 159 -39.16 10.14 -17.48
N ASP A 160 -39.40 11.37 -17.93
CA ASP A 160 -39.76 12.46 -17.02
C ASP A 160 -41.24 12.39 -16.59
N ASP A 161 -41.64 13.32 -15.73
CA ASP A 161 -43.01 13.47 -15.23
C ASP A 161 -44.06 13.75 -16.33
N THR A 162 -43.62 14.17 -17.51
CA THR A 162 -44.47 14.41 -18.68
C THR A 162 -44.61 13.19 -19.59
N GLY A 163 -43.94 12.07 -19.27
CA GLY A 163 -43.94 10.86 -20.08
C GLY A 163 -42.97 10.90 -21.26
N VAL A 164 -42.07 11.89 -21.32
CA VAL A 164 -41.09 12.04 -22.39
C VAL A 164 -39.82 11.28 -22.01
N GLU A 165 -39.36 10.41 -22.92
CA GLU A 165 -38.08 9.72 -22.78
C GLU A 165 -36.92 10.70 -23.02
N LYS A 166 -35.98 10.74 -22.07
CA LYS A 166 -34.78 11.57 -22.09
C LYS A 166 -33.56 10.72 -21.80
N SER A 167 -32.40 11.14 -22.30
CA SER A 167 -31.12 10.55 -21.93
C SER A 167 -30.21 11.58 -21.28
N ARG A 168 -29.39 11.13 -20.34
CA ARG A 168 -28.31 11.92 -19.74
C ARG A 168 -27.03 11.10 -19.70
N VAL A 169 -25.90 11.77 -19.89
CA VAL A 169 -24.59 11.19 -19.62
C VAL A 169 -24.23 11.48 -18.17
N ARG A 170 -23.80 10.46 -17.43
CA ARG A 170 -23.32 10.58 -16.05
C ARG A 170 -21.96 9.93 -15.92
N ASP A 171 -21.05 10.61 -15.23
CA ASP A 171 -19.80 10.01 -14.78
C ASP A 171 -20.07 9.04 -13.62
N THR A 172 -19.58 7.82 -13.77
CA THR A 172 -19.63 6.75 -12.78
C THR A 172 -18.21 6.33 -12.41
N PHE A 173 -18.06 5.70 -11.23
CA PHE A 173 -16.76 5.26 -10.73
C PHE A 173 -16.88 3.79 -10.28
N PRO A 174 -16.90 2.85 -11.24
CA PRO A 174 -17.24 1.45 -10.96
C PRO A 174 -16.21 0.72 -10.10
N GLY A 175 -14.97 1.22 -10.02
CA GLY A 175 -13.94 0.69 -9.13
C GLY A 175 -14.11 1.06 -7.65
N ARG A 176 -15.17 1.81 -7.29
CA ARG A 176 -15.46 2.18 -5.90
C ARG A 176 -16.28 1.14 -5.18
N ASN A 177 -16.05 1.04 -3.87
CA ASN A 177 -16.81 0.16 -2.96
C ASN A 177 -16.76 -1.32 -3.38
N ILE A 178 -15.72 -1.71 -4.11
CA ILE A 178 -15.43 -3.10 -4.46
C ILE A 178 -14.06 -3.47 -3.89
N GLN A 179 -13.88 -4.74 -3.58
CA GLN A 179 -12.57 -5.33 -3.31
C GLN A 179 -11.96 -5.76 -4.65
N LEU A 180 -10.69 -5.45 -4.90
CA LEU A 180 -9.96 -6.00 -6.05
C LEU A 180 -9.34 -7.36 -5.68
N LEU A 181 -9.45 -8.34 -6.58
CA LEU A 181 -8.87 -9.66 -6.42
C LEU A 181 -7.65 -9.80 -7.31
N TRP A 182 -6.47 -9.90 -6.67
CA TRP A 182 -5.17 -9.99 -7.34
C TRP A 182 -4.74 -11.44 -7.53
N ASP A 183 -4.42 -11.79 -8.77
CA ASP A 183 -3.72 -13.02 -9.16
C ASP A 183 -2.24 -12.67 -9.42
N GLY A 184 -1.41 -12.84 -8.39
CA GLY A 184 0.04 -12.55 -8.45
C GLY A 184 0.79 -13.36 -9.52
N PRO A 185 0.63 -14.70 -9.60
CA PRO A 185 1.27 -15.50 -10.64
C PRO A 185 0.98 -15.04 -12.07
N ASN A 186 -0.25 -14.60 -12.37
CA ASN A 186 -0.63 -14.11 -13.69
C ASN A 186 -0.54 -12.58 -13.84
N MET A 187 -0.18 -11.87 -12.77
CA MET A 187 -0.14 -10.41 -12.68
C MET A 187 -1.45 -9.77 -13.21
N LYS A 188 -2.59 -10.15 -12.63
CA LYS A 188 -3.92 -9.70 -13.13
C LYS A 188 -4.94 -9.48 -12.01
N ILE A 189 -5.78 -8.46 -12.18
CA ILE A 189 -7.04 -8.31 -11.44
C ILE A 189 -8.14 -9.12 -12.11
N THR A 190 -8.74 -10.04 -11.36
CA THR A 190 -9.66 -11.05 -11.90
C THR A 190 -11.12 -10.61 -11.90
N ASN A 191 -11.49 -9.62 -11.10
CA ASN A 191 -12.88 -9.21 -10.88
C ASN A 191 -13.22 -7.79 -11.32
N PHE A 192 -12.26 -7.04 -11.88
CA PHE A 192 -12.48 -5.70 -12.41
C PHE A 192 -11.49 -5.42 -13.56
N GLU A 193 -11.88 -5.79 -14.78
CA GLU A 193 -11.01 -5.74 -15.96
C GLU A 193 -10.38 -4.35 -16.23
N PRO A 194 -11.08 -3.21 -16.04
CA PRO A 194 -10.46 -1.91 -16.23
C PRO A 194 -9.21 -1.66 -15.37
N ALA A 195 -9.08 -2.27 -14.20
CA ALA A 195 -7.87 -2.12 -13.38
C ALA A 195 -6.59 -2.65 -14.05
N ASN A 196 -6.71 -3.62 -14.97
CA ASN A 196 -5.56 -4.24 -15.64
C ASN A 196 -4.80 -3.26 -16.54
N GLN A 197 -5.42 -2.15 -16.95
CA GLN A 197 -4.74 -1.06 -17.66
C GLN A 197 -3.62 -0.40 -16.84
N PHE A 198 -3.63 -0.59 -15.50
CA PHE A 198 -2.64 -0.03 -14.59
C PHE A 198 -1.53 -1.02 -14.21
N VAL A 199 -1.68 -2.30 -14.57
CA VAL A 199 -0.71 -3.36 -14.22
C VAL A 199 0.49 -3.37 -15.17
N LYS A 200 0.24 -3.12 -16.46
CA LYS A 200 1.27 -3.09 -17.49
C LYS A 200 1.27 -1.74 -18.19
N ARG A 201 2.45 -1.32 -18.65
CA ARG A 201 2.60 -0.16 -19.53
C ARG A 201 2.92 -0.66 -20.93
N GLU A 202 2.40 0.05 -21.92
CA GLU A 202 2.92 -0.04 -23.28
C GLU A 202 4.32 0.57 -23.29
N TYR A 203 5.31 -0.25 -23.63
CA TYR A 203 6.67 0.23 -23.82
C TYR A 203 6.75 0.96 -25.16
N ARG A 204 7.63 1.97 -25.22
CA ARG A 204 7.94 2.65 -26.47
C ARG A 204 8.44 1.65 -27.52
N ASP A 205 8.09 1.86 -28.78
CA ASP A 205 8.57 1.04 -29.90
C ASP A 205 10.08 0.79 -29.82
N GLY A 206 10.45 -0.50 -29.94
CA GLY A 206 11.81 -1.00 -29.82
C GLY A 206 12.24 -1.38 -28.39
N TRP A 207 11.39 -1.22 -27.38
CA TRP A 207 11.66 -1.64 -26.00
C TRP A 207 10.72 -2.78 -25.57
N SER A 208 11.28 -3.81 -24.93
CA SER A 208 10.53 -4.88 -24.28
C SER A 208 11.28 -5.37 -23.04
N LEU A 209 10.56 -5.98 -22.09
CA LEU A 209 11.18 -6.58 -20.90
C LEU A 209 11.87 -7.93 -21.17
N GLY A 210 11.67 -8.52 -22.36
CA GLY A 210 12.31 -9.79 -22.73
C GLY A 210 11.93 -10.99 -21.87
N ILE A 211 10.82 -10.89 -21.12
CA ILE A 211 10.24 -11.93 -20.26
C ILE A 211 9.04 -12.60 -20.93
#